data_AF-A0A358XVE9-F1
#
_entry.id   AF-A0A358XVE9-F1
#
_cell.length_a   1.000
_cell.length_b   1.000
_cell.length_c   1.000
_cell.angle_alpha   90.00
_cell.angle_beta   90.00
_cell.angle_gamma   90.00
#
_symmetry.space_group_name_H-M   'P 1'
#
loop_
_entity.id
_entity.type
_entity.pdbx_description
1 polymer ?
#
loop_
_entity_poly.entity_id
_entity_poly.type
_entity_poly.pdbx_seq_one_letter_code
_entity_poly.pdbx_strand_id
1 'polypeptide(L)'
;GRPVVVLSNNDGCIVARSAEARALGIAMGTPYFKARQELKQQNVVVRSSNYALYADMSQRMMCLLEAHCEELEVYSIDEAFGRISRPGHGDLQGWARQLRATVRQHLGLPIAIGVGASKSQAKLA
;
A
#
# COMPACT_ATOMS: atom_id res chain seq x y z
N GLY A 1 15.57 -7.46 -2.28
CA GLY A 1 15.33 -7.90 -0.89
C GLY A 1 15.09 -9.40 -0.86
N ARG A 2 14.67 -9.97 0.30
CA ARG A 2 14.22 -11.37 0.39
C ARG A 2 12.73 -11.46 0.04
N PRO A 3 12.25 -12.53 -0.60
CA PRO A 3 10.83 -12.74 -0.83
C PRO A 3 10.09 -12.91 0.50
N VAL A 4 9.05 -12.10 0.69
CA VAL A 4 8.16 -12.10 1.87
C VAL A 4 6.70 -12.23 1.46
N VAL A 5 5.94 -13.00 2.23
CA VAL A 5 4.47 -13.06 2.19
C VAL A 5 3.88 -12.87 3.59
N VAL A 6 2.68 -12.30 3.64
CA VAL A 6 1.89 -12.15 4.87
C VAL A 6 0.61 -12.98 4.76
N LEU A 7 0.26 -13.70 5.81
CA LEU A 7 -0.91 -14.56 5.89
C LEU A 7 -2.10 -13.87 6.56
N SER A 8 -3.33 -14.26 6.24
CA SER A 8 -4.57 -13.78 6.86
C SER A 8 -4.69 -14.20 8.33
N ASN A 9 -5.79 -13.80 8.98
CA ASN A 9 -6.27 -14.41 10.23
C ASN A 9 -6.15 -15.93 10.20
N ASN A 10 -5.68 -16.50 11.32
CA ASN A 10 -5.43 -17.93 11.52
C ASN A 10 -4.51 -18.56 10.46
N ASP A 11 -3.64 -17.76 9.84
CA ASP A 11 -2.70 -18.21 8.80
C ASP A 11 -3.38 -18.95 7.63
N GLY A 12 -4.62 -18.56 7.30
CA GLY A 12 -5.44 -19.24 6.29
C GLY A 12 -4.93 -19.09 4.86
N CYS A 13 -4.77 -17.86 4.39
CA CYS A 13 -4.40 -17.54 3.01
C CYS A 13 -3.33 -16.46 2.92
N ILE A 14 -2.61 -16.40 1.80
CA ILE A 14 -1.66 -15.31 1.50
C ILE A 14 -2.44 -14.03 1.15
N VAL A 15 -2.24 -12.96 1.93
CA VAL A 15 -2.96 -11.67 1.80
C VAL A 15 -2.05 -10.48 1.53
N ALA A 16 -0.73 -10.66 1.52
CA ALA A 16 0.18 -9.68 0.95
C ALA A 16 1.45 -10.38 0.47
N ARG A 17 2.12 -9.76 -0.50
CA ARG A 17 3.35 -10.29 -1.12
C ARG A 17 4.27 -9.16 -1.55
N SER A 18 5.54 -9.31 -1.20
CA SER A 18 6.63 -8.49 -1.73
C SER A 18 6.75 -8.61 -3.26
N ALA A 19 7.45 -7.66 -3.89
CA ALA A 19 7.74 -7.73 -5.33
C ALA A 19 8.53 -8.99 -5.68
N GLU A 20 9.48 -9.38 -4.84
CA GLU A 20 10.29 -10.59 -4.98
C GLU A 20 9.43 -11.85 -4.88
N ALA A 21 8.48 -11.92 -3.92
CA ALA A 21 7.56 -13.05 -3.83
C ALA A 21 6.60 -13.11 -5.04
N ARG A 22 6.17 -11.96 -5.57
CA ARG A 22 5.36 -11.91 -6.80
C ARG A 22 6.14 -12.41 -8.01
N ALA A 23 7.44 -12.08 -8.12
CA ALA A 23 8.30 -12.53 -9.21
C ALA A 23 8.52 -14.06 -9.20
N LEU A 24 8.38 -14.70 -8.04
CA LEU A 24 8.40 -16.16 -7.90
C LEU A 24 7.09 -16.85 -8.30
N GLY A 25 6.08 -16.10 -8.77
CA GLY A 25 4.80 -16.67 -9.20
C GLY A 25 3.80 -16.96 -8.08
N ILE A 26 4.12 -16.59 -6.83
CA ILE A 26 3.24 -16.84 -5.68
C ILE A 26 1.95 -16.03 -5.81
N ALA A 27 0.82 -16.70 -6.01
CA ALA A 27 -0.47 -16.07 -6.22
C ALA A 27 -1.08 -15.51 -4.91
N MET A 28 -1.76 -14.37 -5.04
CA MET A 28 -2.54 -13.76 -3.97
C MET A 28 -3.76 -14.62 -3.64
N GLY A 29 -4.15 -14.71 -2.37
CA GLY A 29 -5.32 -15.48 -1.94
C GLY A 29 -5.09 -17.00 -1.86
N THR A 30 -3.90 -17.48 -2.22
CA THR A 30 -3.56 -18.91 -2.13
C THR A 30 -3.66 -19.39 -0.68
N PRO A 31 -4.40 -20.48 -0.40
CA PRO A 31 -4.43 -21.08 0.93
C PRO A 31 -3.03 -21.52 1.35
N TYR A 32 -2.58 -21.09 2.54
CA TYR A 32 -1.21 -21.28 2.98
C TYR A 32 -0.83 -22.77 3.05
N PHE A 33 -1.74 -23.63 3.52
CA PHE A 33 -1.48 -25.06 3.61
C PHE A 33 -1.13 -25.70 2.24
N LYS A 34 -1.65 -25.16 1.14
CA LYS A 34 -1.34 -25.63 -0.23
C LYS A 34 0.04 -25.14 -0.70
N ALA A 35 0.43 -23.92 -0.34
CA ALA A 35 1.67 -23.30 -0.79
C ALA A 35 2.86 -23.54 0.17
N ARG A 36 2.63 -24.05 1.39
CA ARG A 36 3.65 -24.12 2.46
C ARG A 36 4.96 -24.78 2.05
N GLN A 37 4.88 -25.90 1.32
CA GLN A 37 6.07 -26.64 0.88
C GLN A 37 6.87 -25.86 -0.17
N GLU A 38 6.17 -25.30 -1.15
CA GLU A 38 6.77 -24.48 -2.21
C GLU A 38 7.45 -23.22 -1.64
N LEU A 39 6.76 -22.50 -0.75
CA LEU A 39 7.30 -21.32 -0.06
C LEU A 39 8.59 -21.64 0.71
N LYS A 40 8.63 -22.82 1.37
CA LYS A 40 9.83 -23.28 2.07
C LYS A 40 10.97 -23.61 1.11
N GLN A 41 10.68 -24.29 0.00
CA GLN A 41 11.69 -24.64 -1.02
C GLN A 41 12.31 -23.38 -1.66
N GLN A 42 11.50 -22.35 -1.87
CA GLN A 42 11.94 -21.07 -2.44
C GLN A 42 12.49 -20.07 -1.39
N ASN A 43 12.69 -20.51 -0.13
CA ASN A 43 13.19 -19.70 0.97
C ASN A 43 12.40 -18.40 1.24
N VAL A 44 11.08 -18.44 1.03
CA VAL A 44 10.19 -17.30 1.26
C VAL A 44 9.97 -17.09 2.75
N VAL A 45 10.10 -15.84 3.18
CA VAL A 45 9.78 -15.43 4.55
C VAL A 45 8.27 -15.33 4.69
N VAL A 46 7.70 -16.15 5.57
CA VAL A 46 6.27 -16.15 5.87
C VAL A 46 6.04 -15.43 7.20
N ARG A 47 5.05 -14.52 7.24
CA ARG A 47 4.64 -13.79 8.44
C ARG A 47 3.13 -13.89 8.64
N SER A 48 2.68 -14.12 9.87
CA SER A 48 1.28 -13.94 10.24
C SER A 48 0.91 -12.45 10.20
N SER A 49 -0.37 -12.14 10.01
CA SER A 49 -0.84 -10.75 10.04
C SER A 49 -0.69 -10.10 11.42
N ASN A 50 -0.25 -8.84 11.42
CA ASN A 50 -0.25 -7.98 12.60
C ASN A 50 -1.15 -6.77 12.35
N TYR A 51 -2.46 -6.96 12.53
CA TYR A 51 -3.46 -5.93 12.24
C TYR A 51 -3.32 -4.67 13.09
N ALA A 52 -2.86 -4.80 14.35
CA ALA A 52 -2.63 -3.65 15.21
C ALA A 52 -1.53 -2.74 14.64
N LEU A 53 -0.42 -3.32 14.18
CA LEU A 53 0.64 -2.58 13.52
C LEU A 53 0.15 -1.95 12.20
N TYR A 54 -0.61 -2.69 11.39
CA TYR A 54 -1.09 -2.19 10.11
C TYR A 54 -2.08 -1.02 10.29
N ALA A 55 -2.95 -1.11 11.29
CA ALA A 55 -3.89 -0.05 11.63
C ALA A 55 -3.17 1.21 12.15
N ASP A 56 -2.17 1.06 13.02
CA ASP A 56 -1.35 2.19 13.50
C ASP A 56 -0.62 2.87 12.34
N MET A 57 -0.01 2.10 11.42
CA MET A 57 0.64 2.66 10.23
C MET A 57 -0.33 3.36 9.30
N SER A 58 -1.51 2.78 9.08
CA SER A 58 -2.58 3.41 8.29
C SER A 58 -3.02 4.73 8.90
N GLN A 59 -3.32 4.77 10.20
CA GLN A 59 -3.72 5.99 10.89
C GLN A 59 -2.68 7.09 10.73
N ARG A 60 -1.40 6.79 10.94
CA ARG A 60 -0.32 7.77 10.75
C ARG A 60 -0.21 8.27 9.31
N MET A 61 -0.39 7.38 8.34
CA MET A 61 -0.42 7.76 6.92
C MET A 61 -1.59 8.68 6.62
N MET A 62 -2.80 8.35 7.06
CA MET A 62 -3.99 9.18 6.81
C MET A 62 -3.88 10.55 7.49
N CYS A 63 -3.42 10.62 8.74
CA CYS A 63 -3.17 11.90 9.42
C CYS A 63 -2.13 12.76 8.69
N LEU A 64 -1.09 12.15 8.12
CA LEU A 64 -0.10 12.88 7.32
C LEU A 64 -0.74 13.40 6.03
N LEU A 65 -1.50 12.58 5.30
CA LEU A 65 -2.14 12.96 4.05
C LEU A 65 -3.19 14.08 4.23
N GLU A 66 -3.91 14.08 5.35
CA GLU A 66 -4.96 15.08 5.66
C GLU A 66 -4.40 16.50 5.67
N ALA A 67 -3.18 16.70 6.18
CA ALA A 67 -2.51 18.00 6.18
C ALA A 67 -2.12 18.53 4.78
N HIS A 68 -2.22 17.69 3.74
CA HIS A 68 -1.82 18.03 2.37
C HIS A 68 -2.99 18.07 1.38
N CYS A 69 -4.22 17.88 1.86
CA CYS A 69 -5.44 17.90 1.05
C CYS A 69 -6.47 18.85 1.67
N GLU A 70 -7.39 19.39 0.88
CA GLU A 70 -8.52 20.18 1.41
C GLU A 70 -9.53 19.27 2.10
N GLU A 71 -9.77 18.10 1.52
CA GLU A 71 -10.60 17.04 2.09
C GLU A 71 -9.91 15.71 1.83
N LEU A 72 -10.00 14.81 2.80
CA LEU A 72 -9.49 13.45 2.68
C LEU A 72 -10.63 12.46 2.97
N GLU A 73 -10.89 11.56 2.03
CA GLU A 73 -11.81 10.45 2.20
C GLU A 73 -11.02 9.14 2.26
N VAL A 74 -11.02 8.49 3.41
CA VAL A 74 -10.37 7.19 3.62
C VAL A 74 -11.20 6.11 2.91
N TYR A 75 -10.59 5.41 1.94
CA TYR A 75 -11.25 4.36 1.16
C TYR A 75 -10.97 2.96 1.71
N SER A 76 -9.72 2.72 2.14
CA SER A 76 -9.28 1.47 2.76
C SER A 76 -8.14 1.75 3.76
N ILE A 77 -7.56 0.69 4.33
CA ILE A 77 -6.39 0.79 5.22
C ILE A 77 -5.16 1.39 4.52
N ASP A 78 -5.03 1.23 3.21
CA ASP A 78 -3.87 1.63 2.40
C ASP A 78 -4.20 2.66 1.30
N GLU A 79 -5.46 3.10 1.18
CA GLU A 79 -5.91 4.02 0.12
C GLU A 79 -6.83 5.12 0.65
N ALA A 80 -6.69 6.33 0.10
CA ALA A 80 -7.57 7.47 0.35
C ALA A 80 -7.70 8.34 -0.90
N PHE A 81 -8.80 9.10 -0.99
CA PHE A 81 -9.02 10.12 -2.01
C PHE A 81 -8.86 11.51 -1.39
N GLY A 82 -7.91 12.30 -1.90
CA GLY A 82 -7.71 13.69 -1.51
C GLY A 82 -8.32 14.66 -2.52
N ARG A 83 -9.13 15.63 -2.05
CA ARG A 83 -9.53 16.79 -2.85
C ARG A 83 -8.45 17.86 -2.73
N ILE A 84 -8.01 18.38 -3.87
CA ILE A 84 -7.00 19.44 -3.96
C ILE A 84 -7.40 20.46 -5.02
N SER A 85 -7.19 21.75 -4.72
CA SER A 85 -7.28 22.80 -5.73
C SER A 85 -6.21 22.62 -6.78
N ARG A 86 -6.62 22.63 -8.05
CA ARG A 86 -5.68 22.60 -9.17
C ARG A 86 -5.08 24.00 -9.34
N PRO A 87 -3.73 24.15 -9.28
CA PRO A 87 -3.10 25.43 -9.53
C PRO A 87 -3.40 25.93 -10.95
N GLY A 88 -3.29 27.23 -11.19
CA GLY A 88 -3.62 27.83 -12.50
C GLY A 88 -2.82 27.25 -13.68
N HIS A 89 -1.59 26.78 -13.43
CA HIS A 89 -0.76 26.08 -14.43
C HIS A 89 -1.09 24.58 -14.61
N GLY A 90 -2.04 24.04 -13.83
CA GLY A 90 -2.54 22.67 -13.95
C GLY A 90 -1.62 21.57 -13.42
N ASP A 91 -0.31 21.80 -13.36
CA ASP A 91 0.67 20.81 -12.90
C ASP A 91 0.58 20.52 -11.39
N LEU A 92 0.46 19.23 -11.05
CA LEU A 92 0.45 18.70 -9.69
C LEU A 92 1.60 17.71 -9.44
N GLN A 93 2.51 17.51 -10.42
CA GLN A 93 3.61 16.57 -10.26
C GLN A 93 4.58 16.99 -9.16
N GLY A 94 4.87 18.29 -9.03
CA GLY A 94 5.71 18.81 -7.96
C GLY A 94 5.14 18.48 -6.58
N TRP A 95 3.84 18.79 -6.38
CA TRP A 95 3.10 18.44 -5.16
C TRP A 95 3.12 16.94 -4.89
N ALA A 96 2.82 16.10 -5.89
CA ALA A 96 2.79 14.65 -5.73
C ALA A 96 4.17 14.08 -5.38
N ARG A 97 5.24 14.56 -6.02
CA ARG A 97 6.62 14.16 -5.70
C ARG A 97 6.99 14.54 -4.27
N GLN A 98 6.65 15.75 -3.85
CA GLN A 98 6.89 16.22 -2.49
C GLN A 98 6.12 15.37 -1.47
N LEU A 99 4.83 15.13 -1.67
CA LEU A 99 4.02 14.33 -0.76
C LEU A 99 4.54 12.89 -0.63
N ARG A 100 4.94 12.25 -1.74
CA ARG A 100 5.59 10.94 -1.72
C ARG A 100 6.88 10.95 -0.90
N ALA A 101 7.71 11.99 -1.06
CA ALA A 101 8.94 12.14 -0.29
C ALA A 101 8.66 12.34 1.20
N THR A 102 7.68 13.18 1.56
CA THR A 102 7.26 13.42 2.94
C THR A 102 6.78 12.13 3.62
N VAL A 103 5.91 11.36 2.98
CA VAL A 103 5.43 10.08 3.52
C VAL A 103 6.58 9.09 3.71
N ARG A 104 7.49 9.01 2.72
CA ARG A 104 8.67 8.15 2.81
C ARG A 104 9.61 8.57 3.95
N GLN A 105 9.81 9.87 4.16
CA GLN A 105 10.67 10.40 5.21
C GLN A 105 10.11 10.14 6.61
N HIS A 106 8.81 10.35 6.81
CA HIS A 106 8.19 10.26 8.15
C HIS A 106 7.82 8.83 8.54
N LEU A 107 7.35 8.02 7.57
CA LEU A 107 6.78 6.71 7.84
C LEU A 107 7.60 5.56 7.24
N GLY A 108 8.58 5.86 6.38
CA GLY A 108 9.32 4.83 5.65
C GLY A 108 8.48 4.10 4.60
N LEU A 109 7.23 4.51 4.35
CA LEU A 109 6.33 3.84 3.42
C LEU A 109 6.46 4.44 2.00
N PRO A 110 6.63 3.61 0.96
CA PRO A 110 6.45 4.08 -0.41
C PRO A 110 4.96 4.17 -0.71
N ILE A 111 4.53 5.29 -1.31
CA ILE A 111 3.16 5.47 -1.82
C ILE A 111 3.16 5.83 -3.30
N ALA A 112 2.06 5.51 -3.98
CA ALA A 112 1.71 5.95 -5.32
C ALA A 112 0.61 7.00 -5.24
N ILE A 113 0.59 7.94 -6.18
CA ILE A 113 -0.41 9.01 -6.25
C ILE A 113 -0.88 9.10 -7.70
N GLY A 114 -2.15 8.77 -7.93
CA GLY A 114 -2.84 9.01 -9.19
C GLY A 114 -3.64 10.31 -9.11
N VAL A 115 -3.65 11.10 -10.19
CA VAL A 115 -4.31 12.40 -10.26
C VAL A 115 -5.31 12.39 -11.41
N GLY A 116 -6.57 12.74 -11.13
CA GLY A 116 -7.65 12.78 -12.12
C GLY A 116 -8.69 13.84 -11.77
N ALA A 117 -9.60 14.14 -12.70
CA ALA A 117 -10.72 15.05 -12.44
C ALA A 117 -11.87 14.38 -11.66
N SER A 118 -11.82 13.04 -11.53
CA SER A 118 -12.73 12.25 -10.71
C SER A 118 -11.98 11.16 -9.96
N LYS A 119 -12.59 10.60 -8.90
CA LYS A 119 -12.02 9.48 -8.13
C LYS A 119 -11.65 8.29 -9.03
N SER A 120 -12.50 7.96 -10.01
CA SER A 120 -12.25 6.85 -10.93
C SER A 120 -11.04 7.09 -11.84
N GLN A 121 -10.88 8.32 -12.35
CA GLN A 121 -9.71 8.69 -13.14
C GLN A 121 -8.44 8.67 -12.29
N ALA A 122 -8.51 9.17 -11.05
CA ALA A 122 -7.39 9.16 -10.13
C ALA A 122 -6.95 7.75 -9.74
N LYS A 123 -7.90 6.82 -9.53
CA LYS A 123 -7.59 5.41 -9.19
C LYS A 123 -6.95 4.63 -10.35
N LEU A 124 -7.21 5.03 -11.59
CA LEU A 124 -6.65 4.39 -12.79
C LEU A 124 -5.24 4.88 -13.16
N ALA A 125 -4.91 6.11 -12.75
CA ALA A 125 -3.70 6.84 -13.16
C ALA A 125 -2.40 6.38 -12.47
#